data_AF-A0A9W9YMF9-F1
#
_entry.id   AF-A0A9W9YMF9-F1
#
_cell.length_a   1.000
_cell.length_b   1.000
_cell.length_c   1.000
_cell.angle_alpha   90.00
_cell.angle_beta   90.00
_cell.angle_gamma   90.00
#
_symmetry.space_group_name_H-M   'P 1'
#
loop_
_entity.id
_entity.type
_entity.pdbx_description
1 polymer ?
#
loop_
_entity_poly.entity_id
_entity_poly.type
_entity_poly.pdbx_seq_one_letter_code
_entity_poly.pdbx_strand_id
1 'polypeptide(L)'
;MYIHAFGSLNFYLEHNKFSDLLNSIRSKCKSCASWPDPAKAIQASLERQQQIENLAPVKNYISECLDKLQSAMKEKSIKVVAQRLEAITRKVGLKFIENGRDCFINSDMFYVEVRMDADGTVSEVKVAHTGDLESCPELTRVLREGDYDEFLCHLQGLCDLYQLSRDTFQKPRSSQLLKQWKLTST
;
A
#
# COMPACT_ATOMS: atom_id res chain seq x y z
N MET A 1 52.57 17.91 -15.71
CA MET A 1 51.41 18.39 -14.94
C MET A 1 50.18 18.13 -15.80
N TYR A 2 49.49 17.00 -15.58
CA TYR A 2 48.34 16.60 -16.39
C TYR A 2 47.13 17.44 -15.98
N ILE A 3 46.66 18.32 -16.87
CA ILE A 3 45.40 19.05 -16.68
C ILE A 3 44.27 18.03 -16.89
N HIS A 4 43.54 17.74 -15.82
CA HIS A 4 42.46 16.75 -15.80
C HIS A 4 41.33 17.17 -16.75
N ALA A 5 41.05 16.37 -17.79
CA ALA A 5 40.16 16.69 -18.90
C ALA A 5 38.71 17.06 -18.50
N PHE A 6 38.26 16.62 -17.32
CA PHE A 6 36.94 16.93 -16.78
C PHE A 6 36.87 18.20 -15.91
N GLY A 7 38.02 18.75 -15.48
CA GLY A 7 38.06 19.93 -14.61
C GLY A 7 37.59 21.20 -15.30
N SER A 8 37.99 21.39 -16.56
CA SER A 8 37.54 22.49 -17.39
C SER A 8 36.04 22.40 -17.72
N LEU A 9 35.52 21.22 -18.06
CA LEU A 9 34.10 21.04 -18.39
C LEU A 9 33.18 21.34 -17.20
N ASN A 10 33.56 20.89 -15.99
CA ASN A 10 32.79 21.17 -14.78
C ASN A 10 32.80 22.66 -14.41
N PHE A 11 33.95 23.34 -14.59
CA PHE A 11 34.06 24.78 -14.40
C PHE A 11 33.17 25.56 -15.37
N TYR A 12 33.11 25.17 -16.65
CA TYR A 12 32.24 25.80 -17.64
C TYR A 12 30.74 25.59 -17.34
N LEU A 13 30.34 24.41 -16.88
CA LEU A 13 28.95 24.12 -16.52
C LEU A 13 28.50 24.94 -15.30
N GLU A 14 29.32 25.01 -14.26
CA GLU A 14 29.03 25.83 -13.08
C GLU A 14 29.04 27.33 -13.41
N HIS A 15 29.96 27.79 -14.26
CA HIS A 15 29.99 29.17 -14.74
C HIS A 15 28.74 29.53 -15.55
N ASN A 16 28.23 28.62 -16.39
CA ASN A 16 27.00 28.84 -17.15
C ASN A 16 25.77 28.91 -16.24
N LYS A 17 25.62 28.00 -15.27
CA LYS A 17 24.52 28.06 -14.28
C LYS A 17 24.54 29.38 -13.50
N PHE A 18 25.71 29.82 -13.09
CA PHE A 18 25.87 31.09 -12.38
C PHE A 18 25.51 32.29 -13.29
N SER A 19 25.95 32.27 -14.54
CA SER A 19 25.61 33.28 -15.55
C SER A 19 24.10 33.34 -15.80
N ASP A 20 23.44 32.19 -15.94
CA ASP A 20 21.99 32.09 -16.14
C ASP A 20 21.22 32.64 -14.93
N LEU A 21 21.68 32.33 -13.71
CA LEU A 21 21.12 32.89 -12.49
C LEU A 21 21.25 34.41 -12.45
N LEU A 22 22.44 34.95 -12.77
CA LEU A 22 22.67 36.40 -12.82
C LEU A 22 21.80 37.09 -13.87
N ASN A 23 21.64 36.47 -15.04
CA ASN A 23 20.78 37.00 -16.09
C ASN A 23 19.30 36.99 -15.68
N SER A 24 18.87 35.93 -14.97
CA SER A 24 17.52 35.81 -14.40
C SER A 24 17.27 36.84 -13.29
N ILE A 25 18.24 37.07 -12.40
CA ILE A 25 18.15 38.12 -11.38
C ILE A 25 18.08 39.50 -12.05
N ARG A 26 18.94 39.76 -13.04
CA ARG A 26 18.98 41.03 -13.75
C ARG A 26 17.67 41.32 -14.48
N SER A 27 17.07 40.32 -15.14
CA SER A 27 15.77 40.49 -15.82
C SER A 27 14.65 40.79 -14.81
N LYS A 28 14.63 40.10 -13.67
CA LYS A 28 13.68 40.36 -12.57
C LYS A 28 13.86 41.75 -11.95
N CYS A 29 15.10 42.19 -11.72
CA CYS A 29 15.38 43.54 -11.23
C CYS A 29 14.92 44.63 -12.21
N LYS A 30 15.16 44.44 -13.52
CA LYS A 30 14.66 45.34 -14.56
C LYS A 30 13.12 45.42 -14.57
N SER A 31 12.45 44.28 -14.40
CA SER A 31 10.99 44.25 -14.28
C SER A 31 10.48 44.95 -13.02
N CYS A 32 11.23 44.94 -11.92
CA CYS A 32 10.86 45.64 -10.69
C CYS A 32 11.06 47.16 -10.83
N ALA A 33 12.07 47.58 -11.59
CA ALA A 33 12.34 49.00 -11.87
C ALA A 33 11.25 49.66 -12.74
N SER A 34 10.45 48.90 -13.48
CA SER A 34 9.32 49.42 -14.25
C SER A 34 8.04 49.57 -13.41
N TRP A 35 8.08 49.22 -12.12
CA TRP A 35 6.92 49.36 -11.26
C TRP A 35 6.74 50.84 -10.85
N PRO A 36 5.53 51.40 -10.96
CA PRO A 36 5.28 52.81 -10.65
C PRO A 36 5.50 53.14 -9.17
N ASP A 37 5.34 52.16 -8.26
CA ASP A 37 5.65 52.28 -6.84
C ASP A 37 6.14 50.91 -6.30
N PRO A 38 7.46 50.63 -6.36
CA PRO A 38 7.99 49.34 -5.96
C PRO A 38 7.85 49.08 -4.45
N ALA A 39 7.82 50.12 -3.62
CA ALA A 39 7.63 50.00 -2.18
C ALA A 39 6.22 49.47 -1.86
N LYS A 40 5.18 50.04 -2.48
CA LYS A 40 3.80 49.54 -2.33
C LYS A 40 3.61 48.13 -2.87
N ALA A 41 4.27 47.78 -3.97
CA ALA A 41 4.16 46.44 -4.52
C ALA A 41 4.81 45.37 -3.62
N ILE A 42 5.96 45.70 -3.00
CA ILE A 42 6.60 44.84 -1.99
C ILE A 42 5.70 44.72 -0.75
N GLN A 43 5.16 45.84 -0.27
CA GLN A 43 4.27 45.86 0.88
C GLN A 43 3.00 45.02 0.64
N ALA A 44 2.34 45.20 -0.50
CA ALA A 44 1.17 44.40 -0.88
C ALA A 44 1.49 42.90 -1.04
N SER A 45 2.71 42.55 -1.46
CA SER A 45 3.17 41.16 -1.50
C SER A 45 3.34 40.57 -0.09
N LEU A 46 3.96 41.34 0.81
CA LEU A 46 4.16 40.94 2.20
C LEU A 46 2.81 40.78 2.92
N GLU A 47 1.89 41.72 2.74
CA GLU A 47 0.53 41.66 3.27
C GLU A 47 -0.22 40.42 2.76
N ARG A 48 -0.09 40.09 1.46
CA ARG A 48 -0.66 38.85 0.89
C ARG A 48 -0.07 37.60 1.53
N GLN A 49 1.25 37.55 1.72
CA GLN A 49 1.90 36.42 2.39
C GLN A 49 1.43 36.27 3.82
N GLN A 50 1.34 37.37 4.55
CA GLN A 50 0.87 37.38 5.92
C GLN A 50 -0.61 36.96 6.02
N GLN A 51 -1.46 37.34 5.07
CA GLN A 51 -2.84 36.83 4.98
C GLN A 51 -2.88 35.31 4.76
N ILE A 52 -2.02 34.76 3.90
CA ILE A 52 -1.93 33.31 3.68
C ILE A 52 -1.48 32.59 4.95
N GLU A 53 -0.48 33.14 5.66
CA GLU A 53 -0.01 32.58 6.94
C GLU A 53 -1.11 32.61 8.01
N ASN A 54 -1.85 33.71 8.10
CA ASN A 54 -3.00 33.83 9.03
C ASN A 54 -4.12 32.84 8.72
N LEU A 55 -4.29 32.44 7.45
CA LEU A 55 -5.29 31.46 7.01
C LEU A 55 -4.79 30.01 7.08
N ALA A 56 -3.49 29.78 7.27
CA ALA A 56 -2.90 28.44 7.35
C ALA A 56 -3.53 27.57 8.45
N PRO A 57 -3.84 28.07 9.67
CA PRO A 57 -4.50 27.28 10.70
C PRO A 57 -5.89 26.79 10.26
N VAL A 58 -6.68 27.66 9.62
CA VAL A 58 -8.02 27.32 9.12
C VAL A 58 -7.94 26.29 8.01
N LYS A 59 -7.00 26.47 7.07
CA LYS A 59 -6.74 25.49 6.01
C LYS A 59 -6.36 24.12 6.59
N ASN A 60 -5.45 24.09 7.55
CA ASN A 60 -5.04 22.84 8.20
C ASN A 60 -6.21 22.17 8.91
N TYR A 61 -7.01 22.93 9.66
CA TYR A 61 -8.20 22.41 10.32
C TYR A 61 -9.22 21.81 9.33
N ILE A 62 -9.47 22.50 8.21
CA ILE A 62 -10.34 21.99 7.14
C ILE A 62 -9.78 20.70 6.55
N SER A 63 -8.46 20.64 6.29
CA SER A 63 -7.80 19.41 5.83
C SER A 63 -7.96 18.26 6.84
N GLU A 64 -7.73 18.49 8.12
CA GLU A 64 -7.93 17.47 9.16
C GLU A 64 -9.40 17.02 9.27
N CYS A 65 -10.36 17.94 9.13
CA CYS A 65 -11.78 17.60 9.10
C CYS A 65 -12.13 16.78 7.86
N LEU A 66 -11.58 17.12 6.70
CA LEU A 66 -11.76 16.37 5.45
C LEU A 66 -11.14 14.98 5.56
N ASP A 67 -9.96 14.85 6.16
CA ASP A 67 -9.31 13.55 6.38
C ASP A 67 -10.13 12.68 7.33
N LYS A 68 -10.66 13.26 8.41
CA LYS A 68 -11.57 12.57 9.34
C LYS A 68 -12.87 12.16 8.67
N LEU A 69 -13.45 13.03 7.84
CA LEU A 69 -14.65 12.75 7.06
C LEU A 69 -14.38 11.64 6.04
N GLN A 70 -13.30 11.69 5.27
CA GLN A 70 -12.93 10.64 4.32
C GLN A 70 -12.61 9.32 5.02
N SER A 71 -11.95 9.37 6.17
CA SER A 71 -11.70 8.20 7.02
C SER A 71 -13.01 7.58 7.54
N ALA A 72 -13.95 8.41 7.99
CA ALA A 72 -15.28 7.98 8.43
C ALA A 72 -16.16 7.48 7.26
N MET A 73 -15.97 8.08 6.08
CA MET A 73 -16.58 7.69 4.82
C MET A 73 -15.82 6.56 4.13
N LYS A 74 -14.96 5.82 4.85
CA LYS A 74 -14.19 4.63 4.41
C LYS A 74 -14.96 3.93 3.30
N GLU A 75 -14.64 4.26 2.05
CA GLU A 75 -15.45 3.83 0.92
C GLU A 75 -15.33 2.32 0.83
N LYS A 76 -16.32 1.63 1.39
CA LYS A 76 -16.57 0.23 1.10
C LYS A 76 -17.16 0.25 -0.31
N SER A 77 -16.33 0.40 -1.33
CA SER A 77 -16.74 -0.04 -2.66
C SER A 77 -16.26 -1.46 -2.80
N ILE A 78 -17.08 -2.30 -3.44
CA ILE A 78 -16.72 -3.68 -3.76
C ILE A 78 -15.33 -3.73 -4.41
N LYS A 79 -15.05 -2.79 -5.33
CA LYS A 79 -13.75 -2.66 -6.01
C LYS A 79 -12.59 -2.38 -5.05
N VAL A 80 -12.74 -1.45 -4.12
CA VAL A 80 -11.68 -1.11 -3.15
C VAL A 80 -11.42 -2.28 -2.21
N VAL A 81 -12.46 -2.94 -1.72
CA VAL A 81 -12.31 -4.11 -0.85
C VAL A 81 -11.67 -5.26 -1.61
N ALA A 82 -12.11 -5.55 -2.84
CA ALA A 82 -11.52 -6.56 -3.71
C ALA A 82 -10.03 -6.30 -3.99
N GLN A 83 -9.64 -5.07 -4.33
CA GLN A 83 -8.24 -4.70 -4.54
C GLN A 83 -7.36 -4.93 -3.31
N ARG A 84 -7.87 -4.61 -2.11
CA ARG A 84 -7.15 -4.86 -0.85
C ARG A 84 -7.00 -6.36 -0.59
N LEU A 85 -8.07 -7.13 -0.79
CA LEU A 85 -8.03 -8.59 -0.66
C LEU A 85 -7.05 -9.20 -1.67
N GLU A 86 -7.04 -8.75 -2.92
CA GLU A 86 -6.09 -9.20 -3.93
C GLU A 86 -4.64 -8.93 -3.52
N ALA A 87 -4.36 -7.72 -3.03
CA ALA A 87 -3.01 -7.34 -2.60
C ALA A 87 -2.51 -8.22 -1.44
N ILE A 88 -3.37 -8.50 -0.45
CA ILE A 88 -3.07 -9.41 0.66
C ILE A 88 -2.85 -10.84 0.15
N THR A 89 -3.75 -11.31 -0.69
CA THR A 89 -3.70 -12.65 -1.30
C THR A 89 -2.38 -12.88 -2.05
N ARG A 90 -1.95 -11.89 -2.84
CA ARG A 90 -0.67 -11.92 -3.56
C ARG A 90 0.53 -11.91 -2.63
N LYS A 91 0.50 -11.14 -1.52
CA LYS A 91 1.59 -11.14 -0.52
C LYS A 91 1.82 -12.51 0.10
N VAL A 92 0.75 -13.28 0.32
CA VAL A 92 0.81 -14.63 0.90
C VAL A 92 1.06 -15.71 -0.18
N GLY A 93 1.13 -15.34 -1.45
CA GLY A 93 1.39 -16.28 -2.56
C GLY A 93 0.18 -17.12 -2.97
N LEU A 94 -1.04 -16.67 -2.64
CA LEU A 94 -2.29 -17.34 -2.99
C LEU A 94 -2.88 -16.78 -4.29
N LYS A 95 -3.88 -17.47 -4.85
CA LYS A 95 -4.58 -17.03 -6.07
C LYS A 95 -5.86 -16.28 -5.72
N PHE A 96 -6.06 -15.11 -6.30
CA PHE A 96 -7.26 -14.31 -6.13
C PHE A 96 -8.14 -14.35 -7.38
N ILE A 97 -9.45 -14.48 -7.22
CA ILE A 97 -10.43 -14.42 -8.30
C ILE A 97 -11.60 -13.53 -7.85
N GLU A 98 -11.92 -12.51 -8.64
CA GLU A 98 -13.08 -11.64 -8.43
C GLU A 98 -14.27 -12.10 -9.29
N ASN A 99 -15.47 -12.10 -8.72
CA ASN A 99 -16.71 -12.38 -9.44
C ASN A 99 -17.84 -11.44 -8.99
N GLY A 100 -17.73 -10.16 -9.36
CA GLY A 100 -18.73 -9.16 -9.00
C GLY A 100 -18.75 -8.90 -7.50
N ARG A 101 -19.74 -9.45 -6.78
CA ARG A 101 -19.91 -9.27 -5.32
C ARG A 101 -19.18 -10.33 -4.49
N ASP A 102 -18.75 -11.41 -5.12
CA ASP A 102 -18.04 -12.50 -4.46
C ASP A 102 -16.56 -12.47 -4.86
N CYS A 103 -15.67 -12.71 -3.90
CA CYS A 103 -14.24 -12.84 -4.10
C CYS A 103 -13.77 -14.19 -3.58
N PHE A 104 -12.84 -14.81 -4.30
CA PHE A 104 -12.33 -16.14 -3.98
C PHE A 104 -10.81 -16.10 -3.82
N ILE A 105 -10.33 -16.62 -2.69
CA ILE A 105 -8.91 -16.80 -2.38
C ILE A 105 -8.65 -18.30 -2.40
N ASN A 106 -7.85 -18.76 -3.36
CA ASN A 106 -7.59 -20.17 -3.58
C ASN A 106 -6.17 -20.57 -3.18
N SER A 107 -6.08 -21.68 -2.47
CA SER A 107 -4.88 -22.47 -2.18
C SER A 107 -5.06 -23.89 -2.71
N ASP A 108 -4.00 -24.71 -2.67
CA ASP A 108 -4.09 -26.13 -3.02
C ASP A 108 -4.88 -26.94 -1.97
N MET A 109 -4.93 -26.47 -0.72
CA MET A 109 -5.49 -27.20 0.43
C MET A 109 -6.79 -26.60 0.98
N PHE A 110 -7.10 -25.35 0.62
CA PHE A 110 -8.29 -24.65 1.06
C PHE A 110 -8.68 -23.55 0.07
N TYR A 111 -9.92 -23.08 0.15
CA TYR A 111 -10.29 -21.81 -0.46
C TYR A 111 -11.18 -20.99 0.48
N VAL A 112 -11.14 -19.68 0.31
CA VAL A 112 -11.94 -18.71 1.06
C VAL A 112 -12.85 -17.96 0.10
N GLU A 113 -14.14 -17.93 0.39
CA GLU A 113 -15.14 -17.13 -0.31
C GLU A 113 -15.51 -15.92 0.57
N VAL A 114 -15.42 -14.72 0.00
CA VAL A 114 -15.80 -13.47 0.64
C VAL A 114 -16.95 -12.86 -0.14
N ARG A 115 -18.12 -12.75 0.49
CA ARG A 115 -19.30 -12.09 -0.08
C ARG A 115 -19.43 -10.67 0.44
N MET A 116 -19.72 -9.76 -0.48
CA MET A 116 -19.97 -8.35 -0.19
C MET A 116 -21.39 -7.93 -0.57
N ASP A 117 -21.93 -7.00 0.20
CA ASP A 117 -23.16 -6.29 -0.13
C ASP A 117 -22.89 -5.22 -1.21
N ALA A 118 -23.96 -4.60 -1.72
CA ALA A 118 -23.87 -3.61 -2.80
C ALA A 118 -23.04 -2.36 -2.42
N ASP A 119 -22.98 -2.08 -1.12
CA ASP A 119 -22.18 -1.03 -0.48
C ASP A 119 -20.78 -1.51 -0.12
N GLY A 120 -20.27 -2.61 -0.71
CA GLY A 120 -18.94 -3.16 -0.44
C GLY A 120 -18.73 -3.68 0.98
N THR A 121 -19.73 -3.69 1.84
CA THR A 121 -19.62 -4.26 3.18
C THR A 121 -19.52 -5.77 3.10
N VAL A 122 -18.56 -6.37 3.82
CA VAL A 122 -18.45 -7.83 3.89
C VAL A 122 -19.63 -8.40 4.70
N SER A 123 -20.46 -9.18 4.02
CA SER A 123 -21.65 -9.82 4.60
C SER A 123 -21.29 -11.18 5.19
N GLU A 124 -20.46 -11.96 4.50
CA GLU A 124 -20.10 -13.31 4.92
C GLU A 124 -18.73 -13.73 4.37
N VAL A 125 -17.95 -14.45 5.18
CA VAL A 125 -16.73 -15.15 4.77
C VAL A 125 -16.90 -16.63 5.05
N LYS A 126 -16.62 -17.47 4.07
CA LYS A 126 -16.63 -18.92 4.20
C LYS A 126 -15.28 -19.53 3.85
N VAL A 127 -14.92 -20.61 4.52
CA VAL A 127 -13.67 -21.33 4.31
C VAL A 127 -13.99 -22.80 4.06
N ALA A 128 -13.39 -23.38 3.01
CA ALA A 128 -13.51 -24.80 2.71
C ALA A 128 -12.14 -25.48 2.74
N HIS A 129 -12.06 -26.64 3.40
CA HIS A 129 -10.81 -27.41 3.53
C HIS A 129 -10.95 -28.91 3.27
N THR A 130 -12.17 -29.47 3.26
CA THR A 130 -12.42 -30.90 2.96
C THR A 130 -13.70 -31.09 2.15
N GLY A 131 -13.99 -30.12 1.26
CA GLY A 131 -15.20 -30.11 0.43
C GLY A 131 -16.40 -29.41 1.06
N ASP A 132 -16.47 -29.34 2.39
CA ASP A 132 -17.51 -28.58 3.09
C ASP A 132 -17.07 -27.12 3.31
N LEU A 133 -17.97 -26.21 2.93
CA LEU A 133 -17.80 -24.77 3.01
C LEU A 133 -18.44 -24.25 4.30
N GLU A 134 -17.61 -23.87 5.27
CA GLU A 134 -18.07 -23.44 6.60
C GLU A 134 -17.96 -21.92 6.76
N SER A 135 -18.97 -21.31 7.40
CA SER A 135 -18.97 -19.87 7.68
C SER A 135 -17.95 -19.55 8.78
N CYS A 136 -17.09 -18.55 8.52
CA CYS A 136 -16.08 -18.09 9.47
C CYS A 136 -16.48 -16.71 9.99
N PRO A 137 -17.19 -16.64 11.13
CA PRO A 137 -17.68 -15.36 11.68
C PRO A 137 -16.53 -14.43 12.06
N GLU A 138 -15.38 -14.98 12.43
CA GLU A 138 -14.23 -14.17 12.84
C GLU A 138 -13.60 -13.42 11.65
N LEU A 139 -13.31 -14.12 10.54
CA LEU A 139 -12.84 -13.44 9.32
C LEU A 139 -13.88 -12.45 8.79
N THR A 140 -15.17 -12.76 8.95
CA THR A 140 -16.26 -11.85 8.59
C THR A 140 -16.23 -10.58 9.44
N ARG A 141 -16.02 -10.69 10.76
CA ARG A 141 -15.91 -9.55 11.69
C ARG A 141 -14.72 -8.66 11.32
N VAL A 142 -13.54 -9.26 11.21
CA VAL A 142 -12.27 -8.57 10.89
C VAL A 142 -12.37 -7.75 9.60
N LEU A 143 -12.89 -8.37 8.52
CA LEU A 143 -13.06 -7.67 7.25
C LEU A 143 -14.14 -6.59 7.30
N ARG A 144 -15.21 -6.77 8.11
CA ARG A 144 -16.28 -5.78 8.26
C ARG A 144 -15.81 -4.53 9.02
N GLU A 145 -14.94 -4.70 10.01
CA GLU A 145 -14.23 -3.64 10.73
C GLU A 145 -13.15 -2.98 9.83
N GLY A 146 -12.76 -3.68 8.77
CA GLY A 146 -11.75 -3.23 7.81
C GLY A 146 -10.34 -3.28 8.40
N ASP A 147 -10.10 -4.24 9.30
CA ASP A 147 -8.79 -4.58 9.83
C ASP A 147 -8.12 -5.59 8.90
N TYR A 148 -7.46 -5.07 7.88
CA TYR A 148 -6.81 -5.87 6.84
C TYR A 148 -5.48 -6.48 7.31
N ASP A 149 -4.89 -5.94 8.38
CA ASP A 149 -3.66 -6.47 8.96
C ASP A 149 -3.95 -7.73 9.77
N GLU A 150 -5.00 -7.73 10.59
CA GLU A 150 -5.47 -8.92 11.29
C GLU A 150 -5.94 -10.01 10.30
N PHE A 151 -6.63 -9.63 9.22
CA PHE A 151 -7.01 -10.56 8.16
C PHE A 151 -5.78 -11.22 7.50
N LEU A 152 -4.73 -10.45 7.22
CA LEU A 152 -3.46 -10.98 6.70
C LEU A 152 -2.82 -11.98 7.68
N CYS A 153 -2.81 -11.67 8.99
CA CYS A 153 -2.31 -12.59 10.01
C CYS A 153 -3.09 -13.91 10.04
N HIS A 154 -4.42 -13.86 9.96
CA HIS A 154 -5.24 -15.07 9.90
C HIS A 154 -4.99 -15.89 8.64
N LEU A 155 -4.90 -15.23 7.48
CA LEU A 155 -4.65 -15.90 6.20
C LEU A 155 -3.27 -16.57 6.17
N GLN A 156 -2.26 -15.91 6.74
CA GLN A 156 -0.92 -16.50 6.92
C GLN A 156 -0.97 -17.70 7.87
N GLY A 157 -1.68 -17.59 9.00
CA GLY A 157 -1.86 -18.70 9.94
C GLY A 157 -2.56 -19.91 9.33
N LEU A 158 -3.56 -19.70 8.46
CA LEU A 158 -4.18 -20.77 7.67
C LEU A 158 -3.16 -21.43 6.75
N CYS A 159 -2.39 -20.65 5.99
CA CYS A 159 -1.31 -21.17 5.14
C CYS A 159 -0.29 -22.00 5.91
N ASP A 160 0.11 -21.55 7.09
CA ASP A 160 1.11 -22.23 7.93
C ASP A 160 0.54 -23.54 8.51
N LEU A 161 -0.72 -23.53 8.96
CA LEU A 161 -1.40 -24.73 9.46
C LEU A 161 -1.45 -25.84 8.40
N TYR A 162 -1.80 -25.49 7.15
CA TYR A 162 -1.87 -26.47 6.06
C TYR A 162 -0.49 -26.87 5.54
N GLN A 163 0.53 -26.01 5.63
CA GLN A 163 1.93 -26.38 5.34
C GLN A 163 2.49 -27.34 6.41
N LEU A 164 2.28 -27.07 7.69
CA LEU A 164 2.67 -27.96 8.79
C LEU A 164 1.96 -29.31 8.70
N SER A 165 0.70 -29.32 8.28
CA SER A 165 -0.04 -30.54 7.96
C SER A 165 0.64 -31.30 6.81
N ARG A 166 1.09 -30.61 5.75
CA ARG A 166 1.83 -31.22 4.63
C ARG A 166 3.13 -31.90 5.09
N ASP A 167 3.89 -31.28 5.98
CA ASP A 167 5.15 -31.82 6.51
C ASP A 167 4.95 -33.00 7.47
N THR A 168 3.87 -32.98 8.26
CA THR A 168 3.56 -34.08 9.18
C THR A 168 3.05 -35.32 8.45
N PHE A 169 2.31 -35.16 7.33
CA PHE A 169 1.95 -36.27 6.45
C PHE A 169 3.11 -36.78 5.57
N GLN A 170 4.20 -36.02 5.41
CA GLN A 170 5.40 -36.45 4.67
C GLN A 170 6.43 -37.24 5.51
N LYS A 171 6.10 -37.66 6.74
CA LYS A 171 6.90 -38.66 7.47
C LYS A 171 6.23 -40.04 7.51
N PRO A 172 6.52 -40.91 6.53
CA PRO A 172 6.64 -42.34 6.77
C PRO A 172 8.11 -42.76 6.62
N ARG A 173 9.05 -42.08 7.32
CA ARG A 173 10.45 -42.55 7.44
C ARG A 173 10.72 -43.32 8.74
N SER A 174 9.70 -43.97 9.30
CA SER A 174 9.87 -45.06 10.27
C SER A 174 9.22 -46.37 9.81
N SER A 175 8.52 -46.37 8.68
CA SER A 175 7.89 -47.57 8.09
C SER A 175 8.85 -48.39 7.22
N GLN A 176 10.08 -47.90 6.97
CA GLN A 176 11.13 -48.61 6.24
C GLN A 176 12.05 -49.44 7.14
N LEU A 177 12.13 -49.15 8.44
CA LEU A 177 12.95 -49.96 9.38
C LEU A 177 12.26 -51.28 9.78
N LEU A 178 10.92 -51.33 9.76
CA LEU A 178 10.18 -52.58 10.00
C LEU A 178 10.19 -53.55 8.81
N LYS A 179 10.53 -53.08 7.60
CA LYS A 179 10.68 -53.95 6.42
C LYS A 179 12.07 -54.59 6.33
N GLN A 180 13.12 -53.96 6.87
CA GLN A 180 14.45 -54.59 6.92
C GLN A 180 14.59 -55.67 8.02
N TRP A 181 13.90 -55.54 9.16
CA TRP A 181 13.97 -56.56 10.22
C TRP A 181 13.28 -57.89 9.87
N LYS A 182 12.34 -57.89 8.91
CA LYS A 182 11.66 -59.11 8.43
C LYS A 182 12.37 -59.85 7.30
N LEU A 183 13.46 -59.31 6.75
CA LEU A 183 14.25 -59.94 5.68
C LEU A 183 15.59 -60.50 6.15
N THR A 184 15.96 -60.30 7.42
CA THR A 184 17.16 -60.90 8.05
C THR A 184 16.80 -61.98 9.08
N SER A 185 15.55 -62.47 9.06
CA SER A 185 15.09 -63.58 9.90
C SER A 185 14.20 -64.52 9.08
N THR A 186 14.73 -65.03 7.98
CA THR A 186 14.44 -66.33 7.36
C THR A 186 15.61 -66.64 6.43
#